data_AF-A0AAD4EHD7-F1
#
_entry.id   AF-A0AAD4EHD7-F1
#
_cell.length_a   1.000
_cell.length_b   1.000
_cell.length_c   1.000
_cell.angle_alpha   90.00
_cell.angle_beta   90.00
_cell.angle_gamma   90.00
#
_symmetry.space_group_name_H-M   'P 1'
#
loop_
_entity.id
_entity.type
_entity.pdbx_description
1 polymer ?
#
loop_
_entity_poly.entity_id
_entity_poly.type
_entity_poly.pdbx_seq_one_letter_code
_entity_poly.pdbx_strand_id
1 'polypeptide(L)'
;MAFPEQSDDVTETQRKKCRLLEIVQYTCEPEELPSGEVQPRCFPIPRIFRICPNRPAVEITKLIKIDLKTGEIEMPDESSALLPKGKHWRDIRRYDTEAVAGSSG
;
A
#
# COMPACT_ATOMS: atom_id res chain seq x y z
N MET A 1 2.22 -46.04 4.33
CA MET A 1 1.47 -44.93 3.71
C MET A 1 2.46 -43.79 3.53
N ALA A 2 2.91 -43.57 2.31
CA ALA A 2 3.84 -42.49 1.98
C ALA A 2 3.01 -41.26 1.58
N PHE A 3 3.25 -40.14 2.26
CA PHE A 3 2.71 -38.84 1.87
C PHE A 3 3.51 -38.33 0.66
N PRO A 4 2.88 -37.86 -0.42
CA PRO A 4 3.63 -37.23 -1.50
C PRO A 4 4.21 -35.91 -0.99
N GLU A 5 5.54 -35.79 -1.03
CA GLU A 5 6.25 -34.53 -0.88
C GLU A 5 5.83 -33.60 -2.02
N GLN A 6 5.01 -32.60 -1.70
CA GLN A 6 4.68 -31.52 -2.60
C GLN A 6 5.91 -30.63 -2.71
N SER A 7 6.74 -30.89 -3.72
CA SER A 7 7.84 -30.01 -4.10
C SER A 7 7.24 -28.79 -4.81
N ASP A 8 7.19 -27.67 -4.08
CA ASP A 8 6.88 -26.37 -4.65
C ASP A 8 8.04 -25.94 -5.57
N ASP A 9 8.08 -26.44 -6.80
CA ASP A 9 8.92 -25.89 -7.88
C ASP A 9 8.30 -24.56 -8.34
N VAL A 10 8.51 -23.51 -7.54
CA VAL A 10 8.21 -22.13 -7.94
C VAL A 10 9.24 -21.71 -8.98
N THR A 11 8.93 -22.00 -10.25
CA THR A 11 9.72 -21.62 -11.42
C THR A 11 10.17 -20.14 -11.36
N GLU A 12 11.42 -19.87 -11.75
CA GLU A 12 12.07 -18.55 -11.70
C GLU A 12 11.27 -17.43 -12.40
N THR A 13 10.42 -17.80 -13.35
CA THR A 13 9.50 -16.92 -14.07
C THR A 13 8.37 -16.36 -13.18
N GLN A 14 7.92 -17.12 -12.16
CA GLN A 14 6.97 -16.61 -11.17
C GLN A 14 7.63 -15.60 -10.22
N ARG A 15 8.92 -15.76 -9.92
CA ARG A 15 9.69 -14.78 -9.11
C ARG A 15 9.85 -13.42 -9.81
N LYS A 16 9.62 -13.32 -11.12
CA LYS A 16 9.76 -12.08 -11.90
C LYS A 16 8.46 -11.28 -12.03
N LYS A 17 7.31 -11.85 -11.66
CA LYS A 17 6.01 -11.18 -11.77
C LYS A 17 5.72 -10.37 -10.52
N CYS A 18 5.16 -9.18 -10.70
CA CYS A 18 4.65 -8.41 -9.58
C CYS A 18 3.41 -9.10 -9.01
N ARG A 19 3.27 -9.05 -7.68
CA ARG A 19 2.12 -9.62 -6.97
C ARG A 19 1.35 -8.52 -6.27
N LEU A 20 0.06 -8.74 -6.10
CA LEU A 20 -0.81 -7.89 -5.31
C LEU A 20 -0.95 -8.47 -3.91
N LEU A 21 -0.96 -7.58 -2.92
CA LEU A 21 -1.24 -7.90 -1.54
C LEU A 21 -2.31 -6.93 -1.04
N GLU A 22 -3.26 -7.45 -0.29
CA GLU A 22 -4.22 -6.63 0.44
C GLU A 22 -3.87 -6.61 1.92
N ILE A 23 -3.93 -5.42 2.52
CA ILE A 23 -3.86 -5.20 3.96
C ILE A 23 -5.11 -4.45 4.37
N VAL A 24 -5.84 -4.95 5.35
CA VAL A 24 -6.96 -4.22 5.95
C VAL A 24 -6.41 -3.36 7.09
N GLN A 25 -6.57 -2.04 6.96
CA GLN A 25 -6.35 -1.09 8.05
C GLN A 25 -7.69 -0.74 8.71
N TYR A 26 -7.67 -0.16 9.91
CA TYR A 26 -8.87 0.34 10.55
C TYR A 26 -8.70 1.81 10.91
N THR A 27 -9.74 2.61 10.64
CA THR A 27 -9.89 3.94 11.24
C THR A 27 -10.94 3.84 12.33
N CYS A 28 -10.70 4.42 13.50
CA CYS A 28 -11.62 4.34 14.63
C CYS A 28 -12.02 5.75 15.07
N GLU A 29 -13.30 5.93 15.34
CA GLU A 29 -13.88 7.17 15.86
C GLU A 29 -14.58 6.88 17.19
N PRO A 30 -14.58 7.82 18.16
CA PRO A 30 -15.33 7.64 19.40
C PRO A 30 -16.84 7.66 19.12
N GLU A 31 -17.57 6.72 19.73
CA GLU A 31 -19.03 6.62 19.69
C GLU A 31 -19.58 6.63 21.12
N GLU A 32 -20.48 7.57 21.40
CA GLU A 32 -21.20 7.62 22.68
C GLU A 32 -22.40 6.68 22.64
N LEU A 33 -22.43 5.71 23.55
CA LEU A 33 -23.55 4.81 23.74
C LEU A 33 -24.68 5.49 24.52
N PRO A 34 -25.94 5.00 24.42
CA PRO A 34 -27.05 5.52 25.22
C PRO A 34 -26.83 5.44 26.74
N SER A 35 -25.90 4.60 27.19
CA SER A 35 -25.46 4.48 28.59
C SER A 35 -24.52 5.62 29.04
N GLY A 36 -24.05 6.47 28.13
CA GLY A 36 -23.03 7.49 28.38
C GLY A 36 -21.59 6.98 28.30
N GLU A 37 -21.38 5.71 27.95
CA GLU A 37 -20.05 5.13 27.74
C GLU A 37 -19.51 5.49 26.34
N VAL A 38 -18.21 5.79 26.24
CA VAL A 38 -17.53 6.05 24.96
C VAL A 38 -16.79 4.81 24.51
N GLN A 39 -17.17 4.27 23.35
CA GLN A 39 -16.52 3.11 22.72
C GLN A 39 -15.91 3.50 21.36
N PRO A 40 -14.74 2.96 20.96
CA PRO A 40 -14.25 3.15 19.60
C PRO A 40 -15.10 2.35 18.59
N ARG A 41 -15.66 3.06 17.62
CA ARG A 41 -16.27 2.49 16.43
C ARG A 41 -15.27 2.49 15.29
N CYS A 42 -14.88 1.30 14.83
CA CYS A 42 -13.86 1.14 13.80
C CYS A 42 -14.44 0.75 12.43
N PHE A 43 -13.92 1.37 11.38
CA PHE A 43 -14.27 1.11 9.99
C PHE A 43 -13.06 0.51 9.25
N PRO A 44 -13.22 -0.62 8.55
CA PRO A 44 -12.13 -1.23 7.79
C PRO A 44 -11.83 -0.41 6.52
N ILE A 45 -10.54 -0.26 6.22
CA ILE A 45 -10.00 0.41 5.05
C ILE A 45 -9.08 -0.59 4.33
N PRO A 46 -9.54 -1.23 3.24
CA PRO A 46 -8.68 -2.11 2.44
C PRO A 46 -7.60 -1.29 1.74
N ARG A 47 -6.35 -1.75 1.81
CA ARG A 47 -5.18 -1.15 1.20
C ARG A 47 -4.50 -2.16 0.31
N ILE A 48 -4.41 -1.86 -0.98
CA ILE A 48 -3.87 -2.77 -1.99
C ILE A 48 -2.46 -2.32 -2.32
N PHE A 49 -1.51 -3.25 -2.24
CA PHE A 49 -0.11 -3.03 -2.50
C PHE A 49 0.35 -3.87 -3.69
N ARG A 50 1.16 -3.26 -4.56
CA ARG A 50 1.91 -3.98 -5.59
C ARG A 50 3.33 -4.21 -5.13
N ILE A 51 3.76 -5.47 -5.13
CA ILE A 51 5.10 -5.92 -4.75
C ILE A 51 5.78 -6.47 -5.99
N CYS A 52 6.84 -5.80 -6.44
CA CYS A 52 7.66 -6.23 -7.55
C CYS A 52 9.08 -6.58 -7.06
N PRO A 53 9.79 -7.52 -7.70
CA PRO A 53 11.19 -7.80 -7.39
C PRO A 53 12.05 -6.55 -7.51
N ASN A 54 12.97 -6.34 -6.58
CA ASN A 54 13.92 -5.22 -6.56
C ASN A 54 13.27 -3.82 -6.57
N ARG A 55 11.98 -3.71 -6.26
CA ARG A 55 11.28 -2.43 -6.12
C ARG A 55 10.58 -2.37 -4.76
N PRO A 56 10.47 -1.18 -4.14
CA PRO A 56 9.66 -1.01 -2.95
C PRO A 56 8.20 -1.42 -3.20
N ALA A 57 7.53 -1.95 -2.18
CA ALA A 57 6.09 -2.16 -2.21
C ALA A 57 5.38 -0.80 -2.29
N VAL A 58 4.37 -0.69 -3.16
CA VAL A 58 3.65 0.57 -3.38
C VAL A 58 2.17 0.37 -3.19
N GLU A 59 1.56 1.24 -2.39
CA GLU A 59 0.13 1.32 -2.27
C GLU A 59 -0.48 1.81 -3.59
N ILE A 60 -1.32 0.98 -4.20
CA ILE A 60 -2.05 1.28 -5.43
C ILE A 60 -3.56 1.41 -5.21
N THR A 61 -4.03 1.36 -3.95
CA THR A 61 -5.45 1.50 -3.58
C THR A 61 -6.15 2.66 -4.30
N LYS A 62 -5.49 3.82 -4.39
CA LYS A 62 -6.04 5.03 -5.05
C LYS A 62 -5.97 5.01 -6.57
N LEU A 63 -5.18 4.10 -7.15
CA LEU A 63 -4.94 4.00 -8.59
C LEU A 63 -5.83 2.95 -9.25
N ILE A 64 -6.44 2.08 -8.44
CA ILE A 64 -7.39 1.07 -8.90
C ILE A 64 -8.74 1.75 -9.12
N LYS A 65 -9.28 1.64 -10.33
CA LYS A 65 -10.66 2.06 -10.61
C LYS A 65 -11.54 0.83 -10.52
N ILE A 66 -12.58 0.92 -9.70
CA ILE A 66 -13.60 -0.11 -9.57
C ILE A 66 -14.84 0.40 -10.27
N ASP A 67 -15.32 -0.32 -11.29
CA ASP A 67 -16.62 -0.05 -11.87
C ASP A 67 -17.69 -0.52 -10.86
N LEU A 68 -18.40 0.43 -10.26
CA LEU A 68 -19.40 0.13 -9.22
C LEU A 68 -20.65 -0.57 -9.77
N LYS A 69 -20.87 -0.61 -11.10
CA LYS A 69 -22.00 -1.28 -11.73
C LYS A 69 -21.69 -2.74 -12.06
N THR A 70 -20.45 -3.04 -12.46
CA THR A 70 -20.04 -4.40 -12.88
C THR A 70 -19.19 -5.12 -11.83
N GLY A 71 -18.59 -4.38 -10.91
CA GLY A 71 -17.58 -4.89 -9.97
C GLY A 71 -16.22 -5.15 -10.62
N GLU A 72 -16.02 -4.76 -11.89
CA GLU A 72 -14.76 -4.94 -12.58
C GLU A 72 -13.69 -3.97 -12.08
N ILE A 73 -12.44 -4.44 -12.08
CA ILE A 73 -11.29 -3.73 -11.53
C ILE A 73 -10.33 -3.41 -12.67
N GLU A 74 -10.17 -2.12 -12.98
CA GLU A 74 -9.17 -1.64 -13.94
C GLU A 74 -7.86 -1.39 -13.18
N MET A 75 -6.84 -2.20 -13.50
CA MET A 75 -5.53 -2.07 -12.89
C MET A 75 -4.61 -1.18 -13.73
N PRO A 76 -3.93 -0.20 -13.11
CA PRO A 76 -2.99 0.65 -13.82
C PRO A 76 -1.74 -0.14 -14.24
N ASP A 77 -1.25 0.13 -15.45
CA ASP A 77 -0.12 -0.56 -16.05
C ASP A 77 1.13 -0.60 -15.13
N GLU A 78 1.96 -1.63 -15.28
CA GLU A 78 3.19 -1.82 -14.49
C GLU A 78 4.20 -0.66 -14.59
N SER A 79 4.11 0.13 -15.67
CA SER A 79 4.93 1.30 -15.97
C SER A 79 4.39 2.62 -15.39
N SER A 80 3.11 2.65 -14.98
CA SER A 80 2.42 3.89 -14.55
C SER A 80 2.95 4.48 -13.23
N ALA A 81 3.73 3.70 -12.48
CA ALA A 81 4.36 4.15 -11.25
C ALA A 81 5.83 4.47 -11.52
N LEU A 82 6.11 5.68 -12.04
CA LEU A 82 7.42 6.31 -11.91
C LEU A 82 7.66 6.61 -10.43
N LEU A 83 8.09 5.59 -9.71
CA LEU A 83 8.35 5.71 -8.30
C LEU A 83 9.68 6.42 -8.09
N PRO A 84 9.74 7.40 -7.18
CA PRO A 84 11.03 7.94 -6.77
C PRO A 84 11.90 6.78 -6.26
N LYS A 85 13.18 6.79 -6.62
CA LYS A 85 14.13 5.83 -6.06
C LYS A 85 14.09 5.96 -4.54
N GLY A 86 13.78 4.85 -3.86
CA GLY A 86 13.85 4.80 -2.41
C GLY A 86 15.24 5.24 -1.96
N LYS A 87 15.29 6.14 -0.97
CA LYS A 87 16.53 6.51 -0.29
C LYS A 87 16.61 5.76 1.02
N HIS A 88 17.83 5.47 1.48
CA HIS A 88 18.00 4.91 2.82
C HIS A 88 17.54 5.94 3.86
N TRP A 89 16.98 5.50 4.99
CA TRP A 89 16.47 6.40 6.04
C TRP A 89 17.54 7.41 6.51
N ARG A 90 18.80 6.97 6.59
CA ARG A 90 19.95 7.82 6.97
C ARG A 90 20.26 8.93 5.96
N ASP A 91 19.79 8.80 4.72
CA ASP A 91 20.04 9.77 3.64
C ASP A 91 18.90 10.79 3.49
N ILE A 92 17.87 10.71 4.34
CA ILE A 92 16.75 11.65 4.35
C ILE A 92 17.20 12.93 5.08
N ARG A 93 17.37 14.01 4.33
CA ARG A 93 17.59 15.35 4.90
C ARG A 93 16.26 16.07 5.00
N ARG A 94 15.92 16.58 6.19
CA ARG A 94 14.82 17.54 6.37
C ARG A 94 15.31 18.89 5.87
N TYR A 95 14.51 19.55 5.04
CA TYR A 95 14.77 20.94 4.68
C TYR A 95 14.12 21.81 5.76
N ASP A 96 14.90 22.67 6.39
CA ASP A 96 14.38 23.69 7.30
C ASP A 96 13.66 24.75 6.47
N THR A 97 12.35 24.89 6.72
CA THR A 97 11.45 25.80 5.98
C THR A 97 11.74 27.28 6.20
N GLU A 98 12.70 27.62 7.06
CA GLU A 98 13.03 29.00 7.45
C GLU A 98 14.05 29.66 6.52
N ALA A 99 14.73 28.90 5.64
CA ALA A 99 15.80 29.44 4.79
C ALA A 99 15.33 30.15 3.51
N VAL A 100 14.03 30.14 3.18
CA VAL A 100 13.51 30.73 1.92
C VAL A 100 12.96 32.15 2.11
N ALA A 101 12.78 32.63 3.35
CA ALA A 101 12.23 33.96 3.62
C ALA A 101 13.26 35.11 3.59
N GLY A 102 14.53 34.83 3.30
CA GLY A 102 15.64 35.76 3.55
C GLY A 102 16.40 36.30 2.33
N SER A 103 15.98 36.06 1.10
CA SER A 103 16.67 36.61 -0.08
C SER A 103 15.69 37.16 -1.12
N SER A 104 15.07 38.29 -0.80
CA SER A 104 14.67 39.27 -1.82
C SER A 104 15.56 40.48 -1.59
N GLY A 105 16.40 40.79 -2.59
CA GLY A 105 17.23 41.99 -2.62
C GLY A 105 16.42 43.24 -2.91
#